data_AF-A0A1D9LGZ8-F1
#
_entry.id   AF-A0A1D9LGZ8-F1
#
_cell.length_a   1.000
_cell.length_b   1.000
_cell.length_c   1.000
_cell.angle_alpha   90.00
_cell.angle_beta   90.00
_cell.angle_gamma   90.00
#
_symmetry.space_group_name_H-M   'P 1'
#
loop_
_entity.id
_entity.type
_entity.pdbx_description
1 polymer ?
#
loop_
_entity_poly.entity_id
_entity_poly.type
_entity_poly.pdbx_seq_one_letter_code
_entity_poly.pdbx_strand_id
1 'polypeptide(L)'
;MPAPERGFSLIEALVALLIWMAAVLAFSGVQARALLHARETELGSRIGDAAVNLSSAILASPESLWPLYLEQGYDDHRAGGGCAVGCSAQQLADANLVRFKHELRQAGRSEQARGVVCRGDSRVRPTLDKPGCDGKGELAIRVAWRTRLDGGWREHAGVWPLRP
;
A
#
# COMPACT_ATOMS: atom_id res chain seq x y z
N MET A 1 -57.35 40.83 8.68
CA MET A 1 -56.58 40.98 9.94
C MET A 1 -55.20 40.42 9.69
N PRO A 2 -54.13 41.23 9.70
CA PRO A 2 -52.77 40.70 9.55
C PRO A 2 -52.36 39.98 10.84
N ALA A 3 -51.70 38.83 10.71
CA ALA A 3 -51.17 38.08 11.84
C ALA A 3 -50.00 38.87 12.49
N PRO A 4 -49.81 38.79 13.81
CA PRO A 4 -48.67 39.44 14.46
C PRO A 4 -47.36 38.81 14.00
N GLU A 5 -46.51 39.61 13.35
CA GLU A 5 -45.12 39.23 13.05
C GLU A 5 -44.35 39.11 14.37
N ARG A 6 -43.99 37.89 14.75
CA ARG A 6 -43.10 37.65 15.90
C ARG A 6 -41.66 37.75 15.42
N GLY A 7 -40.97 38.81 15.84
CA GLY A 7 -39.52 38.94 15.63
C GLY A 7 -38.76 37.82 16.32
N PHE A 8 -37.71 37.32 15.68
CA PHE A 8 -36.88 36.24 16.21
C PHE A 8 -36.13 36.72 17.46
N SER A 9 -36.18 35.94 18.55
CA SER A 9 -35.44 36.26 19.76
C SER A 9 -33.94 36.08 19.52
N LEU A 10 -33.11 37.00 20.01
CA LEU A 10 -31.65 36.94 19.89
C LEU A 10 -31.07 35.64 20.51
N ILE A 11 -31.71 35.14 21.58
CA ILE A 11 -31.34 33.87 22.21
C ILE A 11 -31.61 32.68 21.27
N GLU A 12 -32.72 32.71 20.54
CA GLU A 12 -33.10 31.65 19.60
C GLU A 12 -32.08 31.56 18.44
N ALA A 13 -31.63 32.72 17.93
CA ALA A 13 -30.61 32.79 16.90
C ALA A 13 -29.25 32.24 17.38
N LEU A 14 -28.86 32.55 18.63
CA LEU A 14 -27.63 32.04 19.23
C LEU A 14 -27.67 30.53 19.43
N VAL A 15 -28.80 30.00 19.91
CA VAL A 15 -28.97 28.54 20.08
C VAL A 15 -28.91 27.83 18.73
N ALA A 16 -29.60 28.36 17.71
CA ALA A 16 -29.54 27.81 16.36
C ALA A 16 -28.11 27.82 15.78
N LEU A 17 -27.37 28.92 15.99
CA LEU A 17 -25.97 29.04 15.57
C LEU A 17 -25.06 28.04 16.30
N LEU A 18 -25.23 27.85 17.61
CA LEU A 18 -24.47 26.87 18.40
C LEU A 18 -24.70 25.44 17.91
N ILE A 19 -25.96 25.08 17.64
CA ILE A 19 -26.31 23.76 17.09
C ILE A 19 -25.64 23.56 15.71
N TRP A 20 -25.69 24.58 14.85
CA TRP A 20 -25.05 24.54 13.54
C TRP A 20 -23.53 24.37 13.63
N MET A 21 -22.86 25.12 14.51
CA MET A 21 -21.42 24.98 14.71
C MET A 21 -21.04 23.57 15.19
N ALA A 22 -21.80 23.02 16.14
CA ALA A 22 -21.58 21.65 16.62
C ALA A 22 -21.78 20.61 15.49
N ALA A 23 -22.81 20.79 14.65
CA ALA A 23 -23.07 19.91 13.51
C ALA A 23 -21.94 19.96 12.47
N VAL A 24 -21.44 21.15 12.14
CA VAL A 24 -20.31 21.33 11.21
C VAL A 24 -19.03 20.71 11.76
N LEU A 25 -18.74 20.88 13.05
CA LEU A 25 -17.60 20.25 13.70
C LEU A 25 -17.69 18.72 13.63
N ALA A 26 -18.85 18.15 13.97
CA ALA A 26 -19.07 16.71 13.86
C ALA A 26 -18.87 16.20 12.42
N PHE A 27 -19.43 16.91 11.44
CA PHE A 27 -19.29 16.56 10.03
C PHE A 27 -17.84 16.63 9.55
N SER A 28 -17.10 17.68 9.91
CA SER A 28 -15.69 17.83 9.55
C SER A 28 -14.83 16.66 10.07
N GLY A 29 -15.10 16.17 11.28
CA GLY A 29 -14.42 15.01 11.85
C GLY A 29 -14.71 13.71 11.10
N VAL A 30 -15.91 13.53 10.55
CA VAL A 30 -16.23 12.37 9.69
C VAL A 30 -15.52 12.48 8.34
N GLN A 31 -15.54 13.65 7.72
CA GLN A 31 -14.87 13.92 6.45
C GLN A 31 -13.35 13.67 6.55
N ALA A 32 -12.71 14.10 7.64
CA ALA A 32 -11.29 13.86 7.86
C ALA A 32 -10.95 12.37 7.94
N ARG A 33 -11.74 11.56 8.66
CA ARG A 33 -11.53 10.11 8.74
C ARG A 33 -11.74 9.43 7.40
N ALA A 34 -12.76 9.84 6.65
CA ALA A 34 -13.02 9.30 5.31
C ALA A 34 -11.81 9.50 4.37
N LEU A 35 -11.19 10.69 4.39
CA LEU A 35 -9.98 10.96 3.61
C LEU A 35 -8.78 10.10 4.03
N LEU A 36 -8.58 9.88 5.34
CA LEU A 36 -7.51 9.02 5.84
C LEU A 36 -7.68 7.58 5.36
N HIS A 37 -8.89 7.04 5.42
CA HIS A 37 -9.19 5.69 4.94
C HIS A 37 -9.07 5.56 3.41
N ALA A 38 -9.49 6.60 2.66
CA ALA A 38 -9.33 6.62 1.21
C ALA A 38 -7.85 6.57 0.81
N ARG A 39 -7.01 7.36 1.49
CA ARG A 39 -5.55 7.37 1.28
C ARG A 39 -4.91 6.01 1.58
N GLU A 40 -5.31 5.37 2.67
CA GLU A 40 -4.81 4.03 3.04
C GLU A 40 -5.18 2.98 1.97
N THR A 41 -6.42 3.01 1.49
CA THR A 41 -6.88 2.13 0.41
C THR A 41 -6.08 2.37 -0.88
N GLU A 42 -5.84 3.63 -1.25
CA GLU A 42 -5.05 3.98 -2.44
C GLU A 42 -3.62 3.45 -2.34
N LEU A 43 -2.99 3.57 -1.17
CA LEU A 43 -1.64 3.06 -0.92
C LEU A 43 -1.59 1.54 -1.04
N GLY A 44 -2.56 0.85 -0.42
CA GLY A 44 -2.71 -0.60 -0.57
C GLY A 44 -2.92 -1.03 -2.03
N SER A 45 -3.73 -0.29 -2.79
CA SER A 45 -3.96 -0.55 -4.21
C SER A 45 -2.67 -0.43 -5.02
N ARG A 46 -1.93 0.68 -4.88
CA ARG A 46 -0.67 0.89 -5.62
C ARG A 46 0.37 -0.19 -5.32
N ILE A 47 0.46 -0.63 -4.06
CA ILE A 47 1.33 -1.74 -3.65
C ILE A 47 0.86 -3.06 -4.30
N GLY A 48 -0.44 -3.31 -4.30
CA GLY A 48 -1.04 -4.46 -4.96
C GLY A 48 -0.76 -4.46 -6.47
N ASP A 49 -0.94 -3.34 -7.14
CA ASP A 49 -0.66 -3.18 -8.57
C ASP A 49 0.81 -3.46 -8.89
N ALA A 50 1.75 -2.95 -8.08
CA ALA A 50 3.17 -3.25 -8.24
C ALA A 50 3.48 -4.75 -8.11
N ALA A 51 2.87 -5.42 -7.13
CA ALA A 51 3.02 -6.86 -6.95
C ALA A 51 2.40 -7.66 -8.11
N VAL A 52 1.22 -7.24 -8.61
CA VAL A 52 0.55 -7.86 -9.76
C VAL A 52 1.33 -7.66 -11.06
N ASN A 53 1.91 -6.48 -11.27
CA ASN A 53 2.75 -6.22 -12.43
C ASN A 53 3.99 -7.13 -12.43
N LEU A 54 4.65 -7.29 -11.27
CA LEU A 54 5.78 -8.20 -11.13
C LEU A 54 5.36 -9.66 -11.29
N SER A 55 4.26 -10.10 -10.67
CA SER A 55 3.79 -11.47 -10.81
C SER A 55 3.46 -11.79 -12.27
N SER A 56 2.80 -10.87 -12.97
CA SER A 56 2.50 -11.02 -14.40
C SER A 56 3.78 -11.14 -15.24
N ALA A 57 4.83 -10.38 -14.92
CA ALA A 57 6.12 -10.50 -15.60
C ALA A 57 6.81 -11.86 -15.34
N ILE A 58 6.71 -12.39 -14.12
CA ILE A 58 7.25 -13.70 -13.75
C ILE A 58 6.47 -14.82 -14.44
N LEU A 59 5.13 -14.75 -14.42
CA LEU A 59 4.25 -15.76 -15.03
C LEU A 59 4.35 -15.77 -16.56
N ALA A 60 4.66 -14.63 -17.18
CA ALA A 60 4.95 -14.56 -18.61
C ALA A 60 6.32 -15.18 -18.97
N SER A 61 7.19 -15.39 -17.99
CA SER A 61 8.50 -16.00 -18.18
C SER A 61 8.42 -17.53 -18.01
N PRO A 62 9.18 -18.32 -18.78
CA PRO A 62 9.29 -19.76 -18.55
C PRO A 62 9.66 -20.10 -17.10
N GLU A 63 9.06 -21.15 -16.53
CA GLU A 63 9.29 -21.59 -15.14
C GLU A 63 10.77 -21.84 -14.81
N SER A 64 11.56 -22.27 -15.79
CA SER A 64 13.01 -22.48 -15.63
C SER A 64 13.78 -21.21 -15.25
N LEU A 65 13.20 -20.03 -15.49
CA LEU A 65 13.78 -18.73 -15.17
C LEU A 65 13.30 -18.17 -13.82
N TRP A 66 12.30 -18.79 -13.17
CA TRP A 66 11.79 -18.32 -11.88
C TRP A 66 12.84 -18.30 -10.77
N PRO A 67 13.83 -19.21 -10.71
CA PRO A 67 14.91 -19.12 -9.72
C PRO A 67 15.72 -17.82 -9.81
N LEU A 68 15.75 -17.14 -10.96
CA LEU A 68 16.46 -15.87 -11.14
C LEU A 68 15.78 -14.71 -10.39
N TYR A 69 14.50 -14.87 -10.03
CA TYR A 69 13.75 -13.89 -9.24
C TYR A 69 13.86 -14.11 -7.73
N LEU A 70 14.53 -15.18 -7.26
CA LEU A 70 14.65 -15.46 -5.83
C LEU A 70 15.62 -14.49 -5.15
N GLU A 71 15.13 -13.85 -4.10
CA GLU A 71 15.87 -12.94 -3.25
C GLU A 71 15.99 -13.50 -1.83
N GLN A 72 17.05 -13.11 -1.14
CA GLN A 72 17.31 -13.45 0.26
C GLN A 72 16.71 -12.41 1.21
N GLY A 73 16.57 -11.15 0.75
CA GLY A 73 16.07 -10.07 1.58
C GLY A 73 15.62 -8.83 0.84
N TYR A 74 15.09 -7.88 1.61
CA TYR A 74 14.54 -6.64 1.07
C TYR A 74 15.55 -5.76 0.32
N ASP A 75 16.82 -5.84 0.66
CA ASP A 75 17.86 -4.96 0.11
C ASP A 75 18.51 -5.50 -1.17
N ASP A 76 18.19 -6.73 -1.56
CA ASP A 76 18.58 -7.28 -2.87
C ASP A 76 17.97 -6.44 -4.00
N HIS A 77 18.63 -6.31 -5.15
CA HIS A 77 18.12 -5.57 -6.33
C HIS A 77 17.53 -4.18 -6.01
N ARG A 78 18.01 -3.51 -4.95
CA ARG A 78 17.46 -2.22 -4.51
C ARG A 78 17.73 -1.11 -5.53
N ALA A 79 18.87 -1.21 -6.21
CA ALA A 79 19.30 -0.36 -7.30
C ALA A 79 19.98 -1.23 -8.35
N GLY A 80 19.83 -0.89 -9.63
CA GLY A 80 20.38 -1.63 -10.75
C GLY A 80 20.06 -0.96 -12.07
N GLY A 81 20.65 -1.47 -13.15
CA GLY A 81 20.38 -1.00 -14.50
C GLY A 81 19.03 -1.49 -15.02
N GLY A 82 18.45 -0.74 -15.96
CA GLY A 82 17.29 -1.21 -16.72
C GLY A 82 17.70 -2.25 -17.77
N CYS A 83 16.70 -2.97 -18.27
CA CYS A 83 16.82 -3.78 -19.48
C CYS A 83 16.22 -3.00 -20.66
N ALA A 84 17.01 -2.73 -21.70
CA ALA A 84 16.55 -2.03 -22.90
C ALA A 84 16.16 -3.02 -24.02
N VAL A 85 17.14 -3.61 -24.70
CA VAL A 85 16.96 -4.61 -25.76
C VAL A 85 18.13 -5.60 -25.71
N GLY A 86 17.87 -6.90 -25.90
CA GLY A 86 18.93 -7.93 -25.96
C GLY A 86 19.49 -8.37 -24.59
N CYS A 87 18.72 -8.20 -23.52
CA CYS A 87 19.14 -8.59 -22.18
C CYS A 87 19.19 -10.10 -22.01
N SER A 88 20.10 -10.58 -21.16
CA SER A 88 20.03 -11.95 -20.66
C SER A 88 18.80 -12.13 -19.76
N ALA A 89 18.39 -13.39 -19.55
CA ALA A 89 17.29 -13.71 -18.63
C ALA A 89 17.54 -13.17 -17.21
N GLN A 90 18.80 -13.20 -16.75
CA GLN A 90 19.19 -12.63 -15.46
C GLN A 90 18.97 -11.11 -15.44
N GLN A 91 19.45 -10.39 -16.45
CA GLN A 91 19.28 -8.94 -16.52
C GLN A 91 17.81 -8.51 -16.59
N LEU A 92 16.97 -9.30 -17.27
CA LEU A 92 15.52 -9.06 -17.30
C LEU A 92 14.89 -9.25 -15.92
N ALA A 93 15.24 -10.33 -15.21
CA ALA A 93 14.76 -10.59 -13.84
C ALA A 93 15.21 -9.47 -12.88
N ASP A 94 16.49 -9.11 -12.91
CA ASP A 94 17.05 -8.03 -12.09
C ASP A 94 16.33 -6.70 -12.36
N ALA A 95 16.12 -6.35 -13.64
CA ALA A 95 15.42 -5.12 -14.02
C ALA A 95 13.96 -5.10 -13.54
N ASN A 96 13.26 -6.24 -13.62
CA ASN A 96 11.90 -6.37 -13.11
C ASN A 96 11.84 -6.20 -11.59
N LEU A 97 12.77 -6.81 -10.84
CA LEU A 97 12.88 -6.65 -9.39
C LEU A 97 13.22 -5.21 -8.99
N VAL A 98 14.18 -4.58 -9.68
CA VAL A 98 14.54 -3.18 -9.45
C VAL A 98 13.34 -2.25 -9.69
N ARG A 99 12.59 -2.46 -10.78
CA ARG A 99 11.37 -1.70 -11.08
C ARG A 99 10.33 -1.86 -9.99
N PHE A 100 10.03 -3.10 -9.59
CA PHE A 100 9.11 -3.37 -8.49
C PHE A 100 9.51 -2.66 -7.19
N LYS A 101 10.78 -2.76 -6.78
CA LYS A 101 11.26 -2.07 -5.58
C LYS A 101 11.22 -0.55 -5.73
N HIS A 102 11.37 -0.04 -6.95
CA HIS A 102 11.20 1.38 -7.22
C HIS A 102 9.73 1.82 -7.04
N GLU A 103 8.78 1.08 -7.62
CA GLU A 103 7.34 1.33 -7.50
C GLU A 103 6.89 1.33 -6.03
N LEU A 104 7.35 0.35 -5.24
CA LEU A 104 7.09 0.32 -3.80
C LEU A 104 7.62 1.55 -3.07
N ARG A 105 8.84 2.00 -3.37
CA ARG A 105 9.41 3.22 -2.76
C ARG A 105 8.65 4.48 -3.18
N GLN A 106 8.16 4.53 -4.41
CA GLN A 106 7.35 5.66 -4.89
C GLN A 106 5.97 5.68 -4.24
N ALA A 107 5.30 4.53 -4.16
CA ALA A 107 4.03 4.38 -3.46
C ALA A 107 4.19 4.73 -1.96
N GLY A 108 5.31 4.34 -1.36
CA GLY A 108 5.60 4.48 0.06
C GLY A 108 6.39 5.73 0.47
N ARG A 109 6.29 6.88 -0.24
CA ARG A 109 7.07 8.10 0.05
C ARG A 109 7.01 8.58 1.53
N SER A 110 6.01 8.16 2.30
CA SER A 110 5.91 8.35 3.76
C SER A 110 5.84 7.06 4.59
N GLU A 111 5.74 5.88 3.95
CA GLU A 111 5.13 4.66 4.50
C GLU A 111 6.02 3.41 4.43
N GLN A 112 7.31 3.57 4.10
CA GLN A 112 8.33 2.52 4.15
C GLN A 112 7.89 1.17 3.55
N ALA A 113 7.35 1.13 2.33
CA ALA A 113 7.02 -0.14 1.70
C ALA A 113 8.31 -0.90 1.29
N ARG A 114 8.41 -2.17 1.67
CA ARG A 114 9.51 -3.09 1.32
C ARG A 114 8.95 -4.39 0.77
N GLY A 115 9.52 -4.85 -0.33
CA GLY A 115 9.08 -6.07 -1.01
C GLY A 115 10.25 -6.97 -1.36
N VAL A 116 9.98 -8.27 -1.38
CA VAL A 116 10.95 -9.31 -1.76
C VAL A 116 10.22 -10.47 -2.44
N VAL A 117 10.89 -11.14 -3.37
CA VAL A 117 10.40 -12.39 -3.95
C VAL A 117 11.17 -13.56 -3.33
N CYS A 118 10.50 -14.40 -2.56
CA CYS A 118 11.18 -15.53 -1.91
C CYS A 118 10.22 -16.66 -1.56
N ARG A 119 10.79 -17.80 -1.16
CA ARG A 119 10.06 -18.92 -0.58
C ARG A 119 9.91 -18.73 0.92
N GLY A 120 8.69 -18.95 1.41
CA GLY A 120 8.42 -19.02 2.85
C GLY A 120 7.07 -19.64 3.15
N ASP A 121 6.83 -20.00 4.41
CA ASP A 121 5.50 -20.37 4.91
C ASP A 121 4.48 -19.23 4.71
N SER A 122 3.35 -19.52 4.06
CA SER A 122 2.27 -18.56 3.80
C SER A 122 1.56 -18.08 5.06
N ARG A 123 1.71 -18.80 6.18
CA ARG A 123 1.18 -18.41 7.50
C ARG A 123 2.04 -17.34 8.17
N VAL A 124 3.31 -17.21 7.77
CA VAL A 124 4.23 -16.20 8.32
C VAL A 124 4.08 -14.93 7.49
N ARG A 125 3.44 -13.92 8.08
CA ARG A 125 3.34 -12.59 7.46
C ARG A 125 4.71 -11.88 7.46
N PRO A 126 5.08 -11.22 6.35
CA PRO A 126 6.25 -10.35 6.33
C PRO A 126 6.04 -9.13 7.24
N THR A 127 7.13 -8.65 7.83
CA THR A 127 7.22 -7.38 8.56
C THR A 127 8.27 -6.49 7.92
N LEU A 128 8.33 -5.20 8.25
CA LEU A 128 9.34 -4.30 7.67
C LEU A 128 10.79 -4.73 7.95
N ASP A 129 11.02 -5.47 9.03
CA ASP A 129 12.34 -5.98 9.41
C ASP A 129 12.60 -7.39 8.89
N LYS A 130 11.55 -8.22 8.76
CA LYS A 130 11.68 -9.63 8.43
C LYS A 130 10.70 -10.04 7.34
N PRO A 131 11.16 -10.42 6.14
CA PRO A 131 10.27 -10.84 5.07
C PRO A 131 9.61 -12.20 5.28
N GLY A 132 10.10 -13.01 6.23
CA GLY A 132 9.63 -14.38 6.43
C GLY A 132 10.07 -15.33 5.30
N CYS A 133 11.21 -15.04 4.67
CA CYS A 133 11.86 -15.97 3.76
C CYS A 133 12.56 -17.07 4.58
N ASP A 134 12.13 -18.32 4.43
CA ASP A 134 12.73 -19.48 5.11
C ASP A 134 13.30 -20.50 4.11
N GLY A 135 13.22 -20.21 2.81
CA GLY A 135 13.66 -21.07 1.71
C GLY A 135 12.76 -22.28 1.46
N LYS A 136 11.73 -22.47 2.26
CA LYS A 136 10.76 -23.58 2.21
C LYS A 136 9.37 -23.03 1.87
N GLY A 137 8.50 -23.89 1.36
CA GLY A 137 7.14 -23.50 1.00
C GLY A 137 7.00 -22.80 -0.36
N GLU A 138 5.92 -22.05 -0.50
CA GLU A 138 5.46 -21.48 -1.76
C GLU A 138 6.30 -20.26 -2.15
N LEU A 139 6.61 -20.15 -3.44
CA LEU A 139 7.25 -18.96 -3.99
C LEU A 139 6.20 -17.84 -4.01
N ALA A 140 6.52 -16.70 -3.40
CA ALA A 140 5.59 -15.58 -3.35
C ALA A 140 6.32 -14.24 -3.41
N ILE A 141 5.61 -13.24 -3.90
CA ILE A 141 5.98 -11.84 -3.67
C ILE A 141 5.45 -11.45 -2.29
N ARG A 142 6.33 -10.96 -1.43
CA ARG A 142 6.03 -10.63 -0.03
C ARG A 142 6.32 -9.15 0.18
N VAL A 143 5.32 -8.40 0.62
CA VAL A 143 5.44 -6.95 0.84
C VAL A 143 4.97 -6.60 2.24
N ALA A 144 5.73 -5.74 2.91
CA ALA A 144 5.35 -5.09 4.16
C ALA A 144 5.38 -3.57 3.98
N TRP A 145 4.44 -2.85 4.58
CA TRP A 145 4.40 -1.39 4.57
C TRP A 145 3.74 -0.86 5.85
N ARG A 146 3.90 0.43 6.13
CA ARG A 146 3.31 1.05 7.33
C ARG A 146 2.47 2.28 7.00
N THR A 147 1.23 2.31 7.45
CA THR A 147 0.35 3.47 7.32
C THR A 147 0.28 4.24 8.64
N ARG A 148 0.02 5.55 8.57
CA ARG A 148 -0.27 6.35 9.75
C ARG A 148 -1.78 6.61 9.82
N LEU A 149 -2.46 5.94 10.76
CA LEU A 149 -3.88 6.12 11.02
C LEU A 149 -4.09 6.53 12.47
N ASP A 150 -4.94 7.54 12.69
CA ASP A 150 -5.29 8.04 14.04
C ASP A 150 -4.09 8.41 14.92
N GLY A 151 -3.01 8.90 14.31
CA GLY A 151 -1.79 9.31 15.01
C GLY A 151 -0.79 8.18 15.30
N GLY A 152 -1.17 6.92 15.11
CA GLY A 152 -0.31 5.75 15.28
C GLY A 152 0.19 5.14 13.97
N TRP A 153 1.30 4.40 14.04
CA TRP A 153 1.78 3.57 12.93
C TRP A 153 1.11 2.20 12.98
N ARG A 154 0.59 1.73 11.84
CA ARG A 154 0.10 0.37 11.66
C ARG A 154 0.89 -0.29 10.54
N GLU A 155 1.39 -1.48 10.82
CA GLU A 155 2.07 -2.29 9.83
C GLU A 155 1.06 -3.19 9.11
N HIS A 156 1.23 -3.28 7.79
CA HIS A 156 0.44 -4.07 6.89
C HIS A 156 1.36 -4.99 6.10
N ALA A 157 0.79 -6.08 5.62
CA ALA A 157 1.52 -7.12 4.93
C ALA A 157 0.64 -7.76 3.85
N GLY A 158 1.26 -8.08 2.72
CA GLY A 158 0.65 -8.80 1.62
C GLY A 158 1.58 -9.91 1.14
N VAL A 159 0.96 -11.03 0.74
CA VAL A 159 1.64 -12.19 0.17
C VAL A 159 0.89 -12.57 -1.09
N TRP A 160 1.56 -12.51 -2.23
CA TRP A 160 1.03 -12.88 -3.55
C TRP A 160 1.74 -14.15 -4.01
N PRO A 161 1.09 -15.32 -3.87
CA PRO A 161 1.69 -16.58 -4.28
C PRO A 161 1.87 -16.65 -5.79
N LEU A 162 3.01 -17.18 -6.23
CA LEU A 162 3.34 -17.42 -7.62
C LEU A 162 3.07 -18.90 -7.91
N ARG A 163 1.99 -19.14 -8.65
CA ARG A 163 1.59 -20.48 -9.09
C ARG A 163 1.67 -20.54 -10.62
N PRO A 164 2.30 -21.59 -11.17
CA PRO A 164 2.29 -21.81 -12.60
C PRO A 164 0.88 -22.14 -13.11
#